data_AF-A0A353C2U7-F1
#
_entry.id   AF-A0A353C2U7-F1
#
_cell.length_a   1.000
_cell.length_b   1.000
_cell.length_c   1.000
_cell.angle_alpha   90.00
_cell.angle_beta   90.00
_cell.angle_gamma   90.00
#
_symmetry.space_group_name_H-M   'P 1'
#
loop_
_entity.id
_entity.type
_entity.pdbx_description
1 polymer ?
#
loop_
_entity_poly.entity_id
_entity_poly.type
_entity_poly.pdbx_seq_one_letter_code
_entity_poly.pdbx_strand_id
1 'polypeptide(L)' 'AGDGKEPVAPCGICRQFLSEFGLDLVLILINLEGKRFETSLNQYLPGAFGPANLN' A
#
# COMPACT_ATOMS: atom_id res chain seq x y z
N ALA A 1 -5.23 -14.00 -3.03
CA ALA A 1 -5.57 -13.53 -1.68
C ALA A 1 -4.64 -14.24 -0.70
N GLY A 2 -4.32 -13.61 0.45
CA GLY A 2 -3.57 -14.30 1.49
C GLY A 2 -4.53 -14.68 2.62
N ASP A 3 -4.61 -15.97 2.93
CA ASP A 3 -5.50 -16.53 3.97
C ASP A 3 -4.78 -16.63 5.32
N GLY A 4 -3.73 -15.84 5.51
CA GLY A 4 -2.91 -15.84 6.72
C GLY A 4 -3.55 -15.11 7.89
N LYS A 5 -3.00 -15.34 9.09
CA LYS A 5 -3.42 -14.68 10.33
C LYS A 5 -3.05 -13.19 10.40
N GLU A 6 -2.15 -12.72 9.54
CA GLU A 6 -1.77 -11.31 9.46
C GLU A 6 -2.44 -10.62 8.27
N PRO A 7 -2.82 -9.33 8.39
CA PRO A 7 -3.30 -8.55 7.26
C PRO A 7 -2.30 -8.53 6.10
N VAL A 8 -2.79 -8.73 4.88
CA VAL A 8 -1.94 -8.80 3.70
C VAL A 8 -1.63 -7.39 3.19
N ALA A 9 -0.35 -7.06 3.09
CA ALA A 9 0.10 -5.82 2.46
C ALA A 9 -0.08 -5.86 0.92
N PRO A 10 -0.34 -4.72 0.26
CA PRO A 10 -0.41 -4.69 -1.20
C PRO A 10 0.92 -5.14 -1.83
N CYS A 11 0.88 -5.82 -2.98
CA CYS A 11 2.07 -6.17 -3.74
C CYS A 11 2.67 -4.93 -4.44
N GLY A 12 3.87 -5.07 -5.02
CA GLY A 12 4.60 -3.96 -5.64
C GLY A 12 3.81 -3.22 -6.73
N ILE A 13 3.17 -3.95 -7.66
CA ILE A 13 2.40 -3.33 -8.75
C ILE A 13 1.17 -2.58 -8.24
N CYS A 14 0.49 -3.11 -7.21
CA CYS A 14 -0.63 -2.42 -6.58
C CYS A 14 -0.17 -1.11 -5.94
N ARG A 15 0.98 -1.12 -5.23
CA ARG A 15 1.53 0.10 -4.62
C ARG A 15 1.84 1.15 -5.67
N GLN A 16 2.47 0.77 -6.78
CA GLN A 16 2.80 1.70 -7.86
C GLN A 16 1.54 2.27 -8.50
N PHE A 17 0.54 1.44 -8.81
CA PHE A 17 -0.73 1.92 -9.36
C PHE A 17 -1.44 2.89 -8.41
N LEU A 18 -1.49 2.57 -7.11
CA LEU A 18 -2.09 3.45 -6.10
C LEU A 18 -1.33 4.77 -5.96
N SER A 19 -0.01 4.79 -6.19
CA SER A 19 0.80 6.00 -6.06
C SER A 19 0.45 7.10 -7.06
N GLU A 20 -0.16 6.75 -8.20
CA GLU A 20 -0.72 7.71 -9.16
C GLU A 20 -1.85 8.56 -8.57
N PHE A 21 -2.45 8.12 -7.46
CA PHE A 21 -3.51 8.81 -6.75
C PHE A 21 -3.05 9.49 -5.45
N GLY A 22 -1.75 9.41 -5.12
CA GLY A 22 -1.15 10.03 -3.93
C GLY A 22 -0.44 9.04 -3.00
N LEU A 23 0.65 9.50 -2.37
CA LEU A 23 1.42 8.68 -1.42
C LEU A 23 0.90 8.77 0.03
N ASP A 24 0.04 9.74 0.32
CA ASP A 24 -0.63 9.96 1.59
C ASP A 24 -1.91 9.13 1.76
N LEU A 25 -2.25 8.30 0.77
CA LEU A 25 -3.37 7.37 0.84
C LEU A 25 -3.31 6.50 2.08
N VAL A 26 -4.41 6.46 2.83
CA VAL A 26 -4.60 5.56 3.98
C VAL A 26 -4.87 4.15 3.46
N LEU A 27 -4.07 3.19 3.91
CA LEU A 27 -4.25 1.79 3.65
C LEU A 27 -4.86 1.11 4.86
N ILE A 28 -6.05 0.55 4.67
CA ILE A 28 -6.74 -0.27 5.67
C ILE A 28 -6.55 -1.73 5.27
N LEU A 29 -5.69 -2.45 5.97
CA LEU A 29 -5.43 -3.87 5.74
C LEU A 29 -6.26 -4.70 6.72
N ILE A 30 -6.92 -5.74 6.21
CA ILE A 30 -7.75 -6.64 7.01
C ILE A 30 -7.52 -8.09 6.60
N ASN A 31 -7.52 -9.00 7.57
CA ASN A 31 -7.52 -10.44 7.32
C ASN A 31 -8.95 -11.02 7.45
N LEU A 32 -9.11 -12.32 7.20
CA LEU A 32 -10.42 -13.01 7.32
C LEU A 32 -10.93 -13.13 8.76
N GLU A 33 -10.06 -12.93 9.75
CA GLU A 33 -10.40 -12.96 11.19
C GLU A 33 -10.77 -11.57 11.73
N GLY A 34 -10.81 -10.54 10.88
CA GLY A 34 -11.13 -9.16 11.27
C GLY A 34 -9.98 -8.38 11.91
N LYS A 35 -8.77 -8.95 11.98
CA LYS A 35 -7.57 -8.21 12.41
C LYS A 35 -7.30 -7.09 11.41
N ARG A 36 -7.16 -5.87 11.92
CA ARG A 36 -7.02 -4.65 11.13
C ARG A 36 -5.68 -3.96 11.41
N PHE A 37 -5.07 -3.45 10.36
CA PHE A 37 -3.88 -2.61 10.44
C PHE A 37 -4.06 -1.40 9.52
N GLU A 38 -3.94 -0.21 10.09
CA GLU A 38 -4.03 1.06 9.36
C GLU A 38 -2.64 1.67 9.22
N THR A 39 -2.34 2.17 8.04
CA THR A 39 -1.06 2.81 7.71
C THR A 39 -1.23 3.65 6.44
N SER A 40 -0.16 4.15 5.86
CA SER A 40 -0.16 4.96 4.63
C SER A 40 0.67 4.35 3.53
N LEU A 41 0.36 4.68 2.27
CA LEU A 41 1.07 4.14 1.11
C LEU A 41 2.56 4.51 1.11
N ASN A 42 2.92 5.70 1.58
CA ASN A 42 4.32 6.13 1.70
C ASN A 42 5.20 5.22 2.58
N GLN A 43 4.63 4.46 3.52
CA GLN A 43 5.36 3.49 4.34
C GLN A 43 5.71 2.23 3.53
N TYR A 44 4.93 1.92 2.50
CA TYR A 44 5.13 0.74 1.66
C TYR A 44 5.84 1.03 0.35
N LEU A 45 5.90 2.29 -0.08
CA LEU A 45 6.56 2.72 -1.30
C LEU A 45 7.46 3.95 -1.02
N PRO A 46 8.51 3.79 -0.20
CA PRO A 46 9.46 4.87 0.05
C PRO A 46 10.24 5.19 -1.23
N GLY A 47 10.44 6.48 -1.50
CA GLY A 47 11.13 6.93 -2.71
C GLY A 47 10.39 6.56 -3.99
N ALA A 48 9.05 6.54 -3.96
CA ALA A 48 8.23 6.23 -5.12
C ALA A 48 8.66 7.07 -6.33
N PHE A 49 8.85 6.38 -7.45
CA PHE A 49 9.07 7.03 -8.74
C PHE A 49 7.75 7.64 -9.22
N GLY A 50 7.80 8.88 -9.69
CA GLY A 50 6.63 9.59 -10.20
C GLY A 50 7.00 10.76 -11.11
N PRO A 51 6.03 11.66 -11.42
CA PRO A 51 6.24 12.78 -12.34
C PRO A 51 7.41 13.69 -11.98
N ALA A 52 7.72 13.82 -10.69
CA ALA A 52 8.86 14.59 -10.20
C ALA A 52 10.24 14.02 -10.61
N ASN A 53 10.30 12.76 -11.04
CA ASN A 53 11.54 12.08 -11.42
C ASN A 53 11.78 12.05 -12.94
N LEU A 54 10.87 12.63 -13.74
CA LEU A 54 10.94 12.59 -15.21
C LEU A 54 11.67 13.80 -15.82
N ASN A 55 12.22 14.70 -15.00
CA ASN A 55 12.92 15.92 -15.42
C ASN A 55 14.37 15.93 -14.94
#